data_AF-A0A2G8LB36-F1
#
_entry.id   AF-A0A2G8LB36-F1
#
_cell.length_a   1.000
_cell.length_b   1.000
_cell.length_c   1.000
_cell.angle_alpha   90.00
_cell.angle_beta   90.00
_cell.angle_gamma   90.00
#
_symmetry.space_group_name_H-M   'P 1'
#
loop_
_entity.id
_entity.type
_entity.pdbx_description
1 polymer ?
#
loop_
_entity_poly.entity_id
_entity_poly.type
_entity_poly.pdbx_seq_one_letter_code
_entity_poly.pdbx_strand_id
1 'polypeptide(L)'
;MLVLPALSSAPKFVASSCDRVNITWRRWKEGLDVGTPPIRGYVPYHKLTANLSWTANEMVPHQGENLELWFEFVHLTEVSNYTFAIAVVREGLEGKGDMGTNLYHETPPCETGPSAGLIAGSTIGAFLLIVLLVLLVIYL
;
A
#
# COMPACT_ATOMS: atom_id res chain seq x y z
N MET A 1 -32.85 -14.76 8.39
CA MET A 1 -31.92 -14.38 9.47
C MET A 1 -30.78 -13.60 8.83
N LEU A 2 -30.38 -12.46 9.39
CA LEU A 2 -29.28 -11.66 8.82
C LEU A 2 -27.94 -12.28 9.21
N VAL A 3 -27.14 -12.66 8.22
CA VAL A 3 -25.82 -13.25 8.41
C VAL A 3 -24.77 -12.14 8.29
N LEU A 4 -23.78 -12.15 9.17
CA LEU A 4 -22.69 -11.18 9.11
C LEU A 4 -21.81 -11.41 7.87
N PRO A 5 -21.39 -10.34 7.18
CA PRO A 5 -20.68 -10.47 5.92
C PRO A 5 -19.18 -10.70 6.11
N ALA A 6 -18.59 -11.51 5.25
CA ALA A 6 -17.15 -11.76 5.21
C ALA A 6 -16.70 -11.99 3.77
N LEU A 7 -15.47 -11.57 3.44
CA LEU A 7 -14.86 -11.90 2.15
C LEU A 7 -14.32 -13.34 2.19
N SER A 8 -14.63 -14.13 1.17
CA SER A 8 -14.12 -15.49 1.04
C SER A 8 -12.66 -15.58 0.57
N SER A 9 -12.06 -14.44 0.18
CA SER A 9 -10.66 -14.35 -0.26
C SER A 9 -9.90 -13.33 0.57
N ALA A 10 -8.63 -13.63 0.85
CA ALA A 10 -7.71 -12.68 1.48
C ALA A 10 -7.52 -11.41 0.62
N PRO A 11 -7.20 -10.27 1.24
CA PRO A 11 -6.68 -9.13 0.50
C PRO A 11 -5.32 -9.47 -0.15
N LYS A 12 -4.97 -8.74 -1.20
CA LYS A 12 -3.72 -8.91 -1.95
C LYS A 12 -2.79 -7.74 -1.68
N PHE A 13 -1.50 -8.02 -1.62
CA PHE A 13 -0.45 -7.01 -1.60
C PHE A 13 -0.37 -6.29 -2.96
N VAL A 14 -0.13 -4.98 -2.93
CA VAL A 14 0.09 -4.16 -4.13
C VAL A 14 1.51 -3.58 -4.12
N ALA A 15 1.86 -2.83 -3.08
CA ALA A 15 3.14 -2.14 -2.95
C ALA A 15 3.42 -1.81 -1.47
N SER A 16 4.69 -1.55 -1.13
CA SER A 16 5.07 -1.07 0.19
C SER A 16 6.28 -0.14 0.13
N SER A 17 6.29 0.87 1.00
CA SER A 17 7.50 1.58 1.45
C SER A 17 7.84 1.14 2.87
N CYS A 18 8.88 1.70 3.47
CA CYS A 18 9.29 1.34 4.82
C CYS A 18 8.24 1.64 5.91
N ASP A 19 7.35 2.59 5.67
CA ASP A 19 6.32 3.05 6.59
C ASP A 19 4.89 2.87 6.04
N ARG A 20 4.73 2.28 4.85
CA ARG A 20 3.43 2.15 4.17
C ARG A 20 3.26 0.80 3.50
N VAL A 21 2.02 0.33 3.49
CA VAL A 21 1.61 -0.87 2.74
C VAL A 21 0.30 -0.60 2.04
N ASN A 22 0.25 -0.86 0.73
CA ASN A 22 -0.97 -0.82 -0.06
C ASN A 22 -1.48 -2.25 -0.27
N ILE A 23 -2.75 -2.45 0.04
CA ILE A 23 -3.45 -3.70 -0.21
C ILE A 23 -4.67 -3.43 -1.10
N THR A 24 -5.12 -4.48 -1.78
CA THR A 24 -6.29 -4.47 -2.62
C THR A 24 -7.20 -5.66 -2.34
N TRP A 25 -8.50 -5.50 -2.50
CA TRP A 25 -9.48 -6.58 -2.40
C TRP A 25 -10.66 -6.32 -3.33
N ARG A 26 -11.33 -7.40 -3.73
CA ARG A 26 -12.56 -7.31 -4.52
C ARG A 26 -13.73 -6.88 -3.64
N ARG A 27 -14.73 -6.24 -4.25
CA ARG A 27 -16.02 -6.04 -3.58
C ARG A 27 -16.66 -7.38 -3.18
N TRP A 28 -17.45 -7.28 -2.12
CA TRP A 28 -18.30 -8.34 -1.61
C TRP A 28 -19.35 -8.67 -2.67
N LYS A 29 -19.54 -9.96 -2.95
CA LYS A 29 -20.40 -10.44 -4.02
C LYS A 29 -21.29 -11.57 -3.51
N GLU A 30 -22.59 -11.38 -3.66
CA GLU A 30 -23.58 -12.40 -3.32
C GLU A 30 -23.35 -13.70 -4.11
N GLY A 31 -23.50 -14.84 -3.44
CA GLY A 31 -23.25 -16.17 -3.99
C GLY A 31 -21.76 -16.57 -4.06
N LEU A 32 -20.83 -15.61 -3.88
CA LEU A 32 -19.41 -15.89 -3.75
C LEU A 32 -18.93 -15.70 -2.30
N ASP A 33 -19.43 -14.67 -1.63
CA ASP A 33 -19.10 -14.34 -0.24
C ASP A 33 -20.20 -14.72 0.74
N VAL A 34 -19.82 -14.77 2.02
CA VAL A 34 -20.75 -15.00 3.13
C VAL A 34 -21.37 -13.67 3.54
N GLY A 35 -22.66 -13.67 3.87
CA GLY A 35 -23.35 -12.52 4.47
C GLY A 35 -24.69 -12.20 3.84
N THR A 36 -25.44 -11.32 4.50
CA THR A 36 -26.68 -10.78 3.95
C THR A 36 -26.48 -9.32 3.54
N PRO A 37 -26.83 -8.93 2.30
CA PRO A 37 -26.81 -7.53 1.87
C PRO A 37 -27.90 -6.71 2.60
N PRO A 38 -27.88 -5.36 2.51
CA PRO A 38 -26.94 -4.53 1.75
C PRO A 38 -25.61 -4.29 2.47
N ILE A 39 -24.51 -4.27 1.71
CA ILE A 39 -23.17 -3.96 2.22
C ILE A 39 -22.97 -2.45 2.25
N ARG A 40 -22.48 -1.95 3.39
CA ARG A 40 -22.19 -0.55 3.66
C ARG A 40 -20.75 -0.18 3.34
N GLY A 41 -19.80 -1.06 3.66
CA GLY A 41 -18.38 -0.77 3.50
C GLY A 41 -17.45 -1.85 4.06
N TYR A 42 -16.19 -1.47 4.19
CA TYR A 42 -15.08 -2.32 4.59
C TYR A 42 -14.23 -1.60 5.62
N VAL A 43 -13.87 -2.25 6.71
CA VAL A 43 -12.96 -1.70 7.71
C VAL A 43 -11.62 -2.44 7.60
N PRO A 44 -10.56 -1.77 7.12
CA PRO A 44 -9.22 -2.34 7.10
C PRO A 44 -8.62 -2.36 8.50
N TYR A 45 -8.00 -3.47 8.84
CA TYR A 45 -7.31 -3.68 10.11
C TYR A 45 -5.85 -4.01 9.86
N HIS A 46 -4.99 -3.53 10.76
CA HIS A 46 -3.59 -3.93 10.80
C HIS A 46 -3.14 -4.18 12.23
N LYS A 47 -2.09 -5.00 12.38
CA LYS A 47 -1.34 -5.17 13.61
C LYS A 47 0.06 -5.66 13.31
N LEU A 48 1.00 -5.43 14.22
CA LEU A 48 2.21 -6.25 14.25
C LEU A 48 1.79 -7.72 14.45
N THR A 49 2.42 -8.62 13.71
CA THR A 49 2.05 -10.05 13.71
C THR A 49 2.18 -10.66 15.10
N ALA A 50 3.17 -10.21 15.88
CA ALA A 50 3.38 -10.62 17.27
C ALA A 50 2.35 -10.05 18.25
N ASN A 51 1.61 -9.01 17.87
CA ASN A 51 0.62 -8.37 18.76
C ASN A 51 -0.73 -9.09 18.68
N LEU A 52 -1.50 -8.99 19.76
CA LEU A 52 -2.88 -9.51 19.83
C LEU A 52 -3.92 -8.46 19.41
N SER A 53 -3.65 -7.18 19.67
CA SER A 53 -4.59 -6.08 19.38
C SER A 53 -4.53 -5.65 17.93
N TRP A 54 -5.71 -5.46 17.34
CA TRP A 54 -5.88 -4.91 16.00
C TRP A 54 -6.15 -3.41 16.05
N THR A 55 -5.54 -2.67 15.13
CA THR A 55 -5.85 -1.27 14.87
C THR A 55 -6.87 -1.19 13.74
N ALA A 56 -8.02 -0.58 14.00
CA ALA A 56 -9.03 -0.28 12.98
C ALA A 56 -8.68 1.00 12.23
N ASN A 57 -8.91 1.02 10.92
CA ASN A 57 -8.74 2.23 10.11
C ASN A 57 -10.08 2.78 9.63
N GLU A 58 -10.02 3.87 8.86
CA GLU A 58 -11.18 4.47 8.22
C GLU A 58 -11.90 3.47 7.32
N MET A 59 -13.24 3.51 7.36
CA MET A 59 -14.06 2.61 6.57
C MET A 59 -14.04 3.03 5.09
N VAL A 60 -13.71 2.08 4.21
CA VAL A 60 -13.86 2.24 2.77
C VAL A 60 -15.32 1.99 2.39
N PRO A 61 -16.05 2.96 1.82
CA PRO A 61 -17.47 2.80 1.50
C PRO A 61 -17.70 1.78 0.38
N HIS A 62 -18.78 1.02 0.48
CA HIS A 62 -19.24 0.11 -0.59
C HIS A 62 -19.99 0.91 -1.66
N GLN A 63 -19.28 1.80 -2.37
CA GLN A 63 -19.85 2.69 -3.39
C GLN A 63 -18.98 2.74 -4.64
N GLY A 64 -19.56 3.17 -5.75
CA GLY A 64 -18.89 3.35 -7.03
C GLY A 64 -18.87 2.09 -7.92
N GLU A 65 -18.30 2.26 -9.11
CA GLU A 65 -18.26 1.24 -10.17
C GLU A 65 -17.03 0.32 -10.07
N ASN A 66 -16.00 0.70 -9.31
CA ASN A 66 -14.75 -0.05 -9.18
C ASN A 66 -14.99 -1.39 -8.49
N LEU A 67 -14.81 -2.51 -9.21
CA LEU A 67 -14.99 -3.86 -8.65
C LEU A 67 -13.90 -4.23 -7.62
N GLU A 68 -12.79 -3.50 -7.65
CA GLU A 68 -11.65 -3.66 -6.77
C GLU A 68 -11.44 -2.39 -5.95
N LEU A 69 -11.17 -2.57 -4.66
CA LEU A 69 -10.98 -1.53 -3.65
C LEU A 69 -9.58 -1.66 -3.08
N TRP A 70 -9.01 -0.55 -2.63
CA TRP A 70 -7.67 -0.52 -2.08
C TRP A 70 -7.63 0.32 -0.80
N PHE A 71 -6.58 0.11 -0.01
CA PHE A 71 -6.29 0.91 1.16
C PHE A 71 -4.79 1.00 1.38
N GLU A 72 -4.32 2.20 1.75
CA GLU A 72 -2.96 2.47 2.17
C GLU A 72 -2.91 2.51 3.70
N PHE A 73 -2.15 1.61 4.30
CA PHE A 73 -1.74 1.72 5.69
C PHE A 73 -0.53 2.63 5.75
N VAL A 74 -0.51 3.57 6.69
CA VAL A 74 0.56 4.57 6.88
C VAL A 74 1.10 4.52 8.30
N HIS A 75 2.26 5.17 8.52
CA HIS A 75 2.92 5.24 9.82
C HIS A 75 3.29 3.87 10.41
N LEU A 76 3.61 2.91 9.54
CA LEU A 76 4.12 1.62 9.94
C LEU A 76 5.60 1.73 10.34
N THR A 77 6.07 0.77 11.12
CA THR A 77 7.49 0.64 11.45
C THR A 77 8.18 -0.14 10.33
N GLU A 78 9.38 0.27 9.93
CA GLU A 78 10.22 -0.47 8.98
C GLU A 78 10.66 -1.83 9.54
N VAL A 79 11.06 -2.76 8.67
CA VAL A 79 11.58 -4.09 9.03
C VAL A 79 10.71 -4.80 10.06
N SER A 80 9.39 -4.75 9.84
CA SER A 80 8.39 -5.21 10.80
C SER A 80 7.34 -6.06 10.11
N ASN A 81 7.07 -7.22 10.72
CA ASN A 81 6.07 -8.15 10.23
C ASN A 81 4.66 -7.69 10.63
N TYR A 82 3.84 -7.33 9.65
CA TYR A 82 2.44 -6.95 9.85
C TYR A 82 1.47 -8.02 9.36
N THR A 83 0.34 -8.09 10.05
CA THR A 83 -0.85 -8.81 9.60
C THR A 83 -1.93 -7.78 9.25
N PHE A 84 -2.52 -7.93 8.07
CA PHE A 84 -3.58 -7.08 7.55
C PHE A 84 -4.85 -7.91 7.33
N ALA A 85 -6.01 -7.32 7.57
CA ALA A 85 -7.29 -8.00 7.40
C ALA A 85 -8.41 -7.01 7.09
N ILE A 86 -9.52 -7.48 6.53
CA ILE A 86 -10.65 -6.64 6.13
C ILE A 86 -11.93 -7.20 6.75
N ALA A 87 -12.62 -6.40 7.57
CA ALA A 87 -13.98 -6.73 7.97
C ALA A 87 -14.99 -6.10 7.02
N VAL A 88 -15.98 -6.87 6.59
CA VAL A 88 -17.10 -6.34 5.79
C VAL A 88 -18.18 -5.83 6.74
N VAL A 89 -18.82 -4.72 6.38
CA VAL A 89 -19.89 -4.12 7.17
C VAL A 89 -21.16 -4.08 6.33
N ARG A 90 -22.23 -4.72 6.80
CA ARG A 90 -23.58 -4.55 6.25
C ARG A 90 -24.34 -3.44 6.97
N GLU A 91 -25.41 -2.97 6.36
CA GLU A 91 -26.35 -2.06 7.01
C GLU A 91 -27.07 -2.73 8.20
N GLY A 92 -27.53 -1.89 9.15
CA GLY A 92 -28.26 -2.31 10.33
C GLY A 92 -27.40 -2.49 11.60
N LEU A 93 -28.06 -2.80 12.71
CA LEU A 93 -27.40 -2.98 14.01
C LEU A 93 -26.40 -4.14 13.94
N GLU A 94 -25.22 -3.93 14.52
CA GLU A 94 -24.12 -4.92 14.58
C GLU A 94 -23.73 -5.52 13.23
N GLY A 95 -23.77 -4.73 12.16
CA GLY A 95 -23.51 -5.21 10.80
C GLY A 95 -22.05 -5.58 10.47
N LYS A 96 -21.10 -5.45 11.39
CA LYS A 96 -19.68 -5.75 11.15
C LYS A 96 -19.44 -7.26 11.27
N GLY A 97 -18.96 -7.88 10.20
CA GLY A 97 -18.54 -9.29 10.23
C GLY A 97 -17.12 -9.51 10.75
N ASP A 98 -16.67 -10.75 10.62
CA ASP A 98 -15.29 -11.12 10.93
C ASP A 98 -14.30 -10.49 9.93
N MET A 99 -13.02 -10.56 10.27
CA MET A 99 -11.95 -9.98 9.44
C MET A 99 -11.54 -10.89 8.27
N GLY A 100 -12.23 -12.01 8.07
CA GLY A 100 -11.93 -13.00 7.03
C GLY A 100 -10.50 -13.55 7.11
N THR A 101 -9.88 -13.72 5.94
CA THR A 101 -8.52 -14.25 5.81
C THR A 101 -7.49 -13.13 5.84
N ASN A 102 -6.40 -13.36 6.58
CA ASN A 102 -5.33 -12.40 6.76
C ASN A 102 -4.34 -12.36 5.57
N LEU A 103 -3.73 -11.20 5.37
CA LEU A 103 -2.53 -11.00 4.57
C LEU A 103 -1.35 -10.70 5.50
N TYR A 104 -0.21 -11.33 5.22
CA TYR A 104 1.05 -11.09 5.95
C TYR A 104 2.00 -10.34 5.04
N HIS A 105 2.66 -9.30 5.57
CA HIS A 105 3.67 -8.56 4.82
C HIS A 105 4.69 -7.93 5.77
N GLU A 106 5.96 -7.97 5.39
CA GLU A 106 7.05 -7.32 6.09
C GLU A 106 7.36 -5.98 5.42
N THR A 107 7.40 -4.91 6.21
CA THR A 107 7.84 -3.60 5.69
C THR A 107 9.34 -3.62 5.40
N PRO A 108 9.80 -3.09 4.25
CA PRO A 108 11.22 -2.98 3.96
C PRO A 108 11.92 -1.97 4.89
N PRO A 109 13.26 -1.98 5.00
CA PRO A 109 14.00 -0.88 5.60
C PRO A 109 13.79 0.40 4.77
N CYS A 110 13.79 1.55 5.44
CA CYS A 110 13.85 2.83 4.79
C CYS A 110 15.18 2.94 4.07
N GLU A 111 15.13 3.41 2.82
CA GLU A 111 16.36 3.79 2.14
C GLU A 111 16.98 4.94 2.94
N THR A 112 18.04 4.64 3.68
CA THR A 112 19.02 5.66 4.01
C THR A 112 19.63 6.03 2.67
N GLY A 113 19.09 7.04 2.00
CA GLY A 113 19.70 7.59 0.80
C GLY A 113 21.19 7.79 1.07
N PRO A 114 22.08 7.66 0.06
CA PRO A 114 23.50 7.81 0.29
C PRO A 114 23.72 9.12 1.05
N SER A 115 24.29 9.03 2.26
CA SER A 115 24.91 10.18 2.92
C SER A 115 25.63 10.93 1.82
N ALA A 116 25.25 12.18 1.55
CA ALA A 116 25.76 12.96 0.44
C ALA A 116 27.30 12.97 0.53
N GLY A 117 27.91 11.97 -0.10
CA GLY A 117 29.33 11.89 -0.32
C GLY A 117 29.58 13.04 -1.26
N LEU A 118 30.27 14.06 -0.78
CA LEU A 118 30.85 15.11 -1.59
C LEU A 118 31.57 14.45 -2.77
N ILE A 119 30.91 14.39 -3.93
CA ILE A 119 31.62 14.24 -5.19
C ILE A 119 32.10 15.65 -5.52
N ALA A 120 33.22 16.03 -4.90
CA ALA A 120 34.09 17.03 -5.47
C ALA A 120 34.57 16.49 -6.82
N GLY A 121 33.93 16.97 -7.88
CA GLY A 121 34.19 16.55 -9.26
C GLY A 121 33.87 17.68 -10.22
N SER A 122 34.59 18.79 -10.10
CA SER A 122 34.63 19.82 -11.14
C SER A 122 35.29 19.26 -12.40
N THR A 123 34.53 19.15 -13.49
CA THR A 123 35.10 19.14 -14.84
C THR A 123 34.30 20.04 -15.78
N ILE A 124 34.17 21.32 -15.44
CA ILE A 124 33.96 22.37 -16.43
C ILE A 124 35.36 22.86 -16.80
N GLY A 125 35.96 22.28 -17.85
CA GLY A 125 37.31 22.66 -18.27
C GLY A 125 37.84 21.99 -19.52
N ALA A 126 37.25 20.88 -19.98
CA ALA A 126 37.73 20.18 -21.18
C ALA A 126 37.02 20.57 -22.49
N PHE A 127 35.79 21.10 -22.43
CA PHE A 127 35.03 21.42 -23.66
C PHE A 127 35.50 22.71 -24.34
N LEU A 128 35.98 23.72 -23.59
CA LEU A 128 36.40 24.98 -24.20
C LEU A 128 37.67 24.82 -25.04
N LEU A 129 38.59 23.95 -24.62
CA LEU A 129 39.89 23.75 -25.27
C LEU A 129 39.74 22.94 -26.58
N ILE A 130 38.81 21.97 -26.62
CA ILE A 130 38.50 21.20 -27.83
C ILE A 130 37.83 22.08 -28.89
N VAL A 131 36.87 22.94 -28.50
CA VAL A 131 36.21 23.85 -29.45
C VAL A 131 37.22 24.85 -30.04
N LEU A 132 38.13 25.38 -29.22
CA LEU A 132 39.16 26.33 -29.70
C LEU A 132 40.13 25.70 -30.71
N LEU A 133 40.55 24.45 -30.46
CA LEU A 133 41.43 23.68 -31.36
C LEU A 133 40.76 23.38 -32.71
N VAL A 134 39.47 23.02 -32.71
CA VAL A 134 38.73 22.75 -33.95
C VAL A 134 38.57 24.03 -34.78
N LEU A 135 38.26 25.17 -34.16
CA LEU A 135 38.16 26.43 -34.87
C LEU A 135 39.50 26.85 -35.48
N LEU A 136 40.62 26.70 -34.75
CA LEU A 136 41.95 27.06 -35.27
C LEU A 136 42.32 26.25 -36.54
N VAL A 137 41.97 24.95 -36.59
CA VAL A 137 42.24 24.09 -37.75
C VAL A 137 41.38 24.47 -38.96
N ILE A 138 40.15 24.95 -38.76
CA ILE A 138 39.27 25.37 -39.88
C ILE A 138 39.74 26.69 -40.50
N TYR A 139 40.39 27.56 -39.72
CA TYR A 139 40.79 28.90 -40.16
C TYR A 139 42.28 29.02 -40.54
N LEU A 140 43.04 27.92 -40.56
CA LEU A 140 44.43 27.86 -41.03
C LEU A 140 44.51 27.35 -42.49
#